data_AF-A0A1D1ZWQ7-F1
#
_entry.id   AF-A0A1D1ZWQ7-F1
#
_cell.length_a   1.000
_cell.length_b   1.000
_cell.length_c   1.000
_cell.angle_alpha   90.00
_cell.angle_beta   90.00
_cell.angle_gamma   90.00
#
_symmetry.space_group_name_H-M   'P 1'
#
loop_
_entity.id
_entity.type
_entity.pdbx_description
1 polymer ?
#
loop_
_entity_poly.entity_id
_entity_poly.type
_entity_poly.pdbx_seq_one_letter_code
_entity_poly.pdbx_strand_id
1 'polypeptide(L)'
;MSPCPRLFRTTAWTRPRLEGPLCKATSKLAEALAWVKHAPRGGVAIDLGASPGGWSTLLASSMHHVISIDPADMAPEALALPNLTHIKSRVETALPQIEAALAAAGAGGGADLLVSDMNKHPSAMIGMVEPLLAYLKPGGHLLLTLKFFSRSRDKAWDPTNCPQLAGFRGVQVVWLLANTAHERTCVAIKC
;
A
#
# COMPACT_ATOMS: atom_id res chain seq x y z
N MET A 1 -3.75 -22.85 -34.59
CA MET A 1 -3.53 -21.38 -34.66
C MET A 1 -4.42 -20.74 -33.61
N SER A 2 -3.86 -20.40 -32.46
CA SER A 2 -4.59 -19.84 -31.31
C SER A 2 -4.95 -18.36 -31.58
N PRO A 3 -6.14 -17.88 -31.19
CA PRO A 3 -6.50 -16.49 -31.43
C PRO A 3 -5.76 -15.55 -30.47
N CYS A 4 -5.25 -14.47 -31.03
CA CYS A 4 -4.62 -13.33 -30.35
C CYS A 4 -5.63 -12.65 -29.39
N PRO A 5 -5.28 -12.33 -28.13
CA PRO A 5 -6.20 -11.67 -27.22
C PRO A 5 -6.46 -10.23 -27.68
N ARG A 6 -7.74 -9.91 -27.92
CA ARG A 6 -8.22 -8.57 -28.26
C ARG A 6 -7.90 -7.59 -27.14
N LEU A 7 -7.17 -6.54 -27.47
CA LEU A 7 -7.06 -5.33 -26.66
C LEU A 7 -8.46 -4.70 -26.54
N PHE A 8 -9.08 -4.84 -25.37
CA PHE A 8 -10.29 -4.09 -25.05
C PHE A 8 -9.92 -2.61 -24.89
N ARG A 9 -10.33 -1.77 -25.86
CA ARG A 9 -10.40 -0.31 -25.66
C ARG A 9 -11.58 -0.04 -24.73
N THR A 10 -11.31 0.20 -23.46
CA THR A 10 -12.32 0.67 -22.51
C THR A 10 -12.61 2.15 -22.76
N THR A 11 -13.91 2.47 -22.72
CA THR A 11 -14.52 3.79 -22.84
C THR A 11 -13.92 4.81 -21.88
N ALA A 12 -13.90 6.07 -22.32
CA ALA A 12 -13.30 7.22 -21.64
C ALA A 12 -13.58 7.26 -20.13
N TRP A 13 -12.56 6.91 -19.35
CA TRP A 13 -12.55 7.05 -17.90
C TRP A 13 -12.10 8.46 -17.54
N THR A 14 -13.00 9.27 -17.01
CA THR A 14 -12.65 10.60 -16.47
C THR A 14 -12.15 10.45 -15.03
N ARG A 15 -10.85 10.70 -14.85
CA ARG A 15 -10.17 10.75 -13.55
C ARG A 15 -10.83 11.78 -12.62
N PRO A 16 -11.14 11.44 -11.35
CA PRO A 16 -11.36 12.45 -10.34
C PRO A 16 -10.11 13.33 -10.26
N ARG A 17 -10.29 14.63 -10.46
CA ARG A 17 -9.20 15.60 -10.38
C ARG A 17 -8.88 15.81 -8.90
N LEU A 18 -7.76 15.26 -8.44
CA LEU A 18 -7.26 15.51 -7.10
C LEU A 18 -6.65 16.92 -7.10
N GLU A 19 -7.25 17.85 -6.35
CA GLU A 19 -6.78 19.23 -6.26
C GLU A 19 -5.63 19.36 -5.26
N GLY A 20 -4.55 20.05 -5.66
CA GLY A 20 -3.32 20.26 -4.90
C GLY A 20 -2.10 19.59 -5.53
N PRO A 21 -0.86 20.12 -5.35
CA PRO A 21 0.35 19.47 -5.85
C PRO A 21 0.57 18.16 -5.08
N LEU A 22 0.09 17.05 -5.63
CA LEU A 22 0.46 15.73 -5.14
C LEU A 22 1.98 15.56 -5.31
N CYS A 23 2.67 15.18 -4.24
CA CYS A 23 4.03 14.70 -4.39
C CYS A 23 4.02 13.41 -5.22
N LYS A 24 5.16 13.05 -5.83
CA LYS A 24 5.24 11.83 -6.65
C LYS A 24 4.80 10.59 -5.86
N ALA A 25 5.08 10.54 -4.56
CA ALA A 25 4.66 9.44 -3.71
C ALA A 25 3.13 9.37 -3.60
N THR A 26 2.42 10.44 -3.24
CA THR A 26 0.95 10.40 -3.12
C THR A 26 0.25 10.07 -4.43
N SER A 27 0.84 10.48 -5.57
CA SER A 27 0.35 10.10 -6.90
C SER A 27 0.34 8.58 -7.12
N LYS A 28 1.34 7.84 -6.59
CA LYS A 28 1.36 6.36 -6.68
C LYS A 28 0.18 5.73 -5.94
N LEU A 29 -0.07 6.16 -4.70
CA LEU A 29 -1.17 5.60 -3.92
C LEU A 29 -2.52 5.93 -4.56
N ALA A 30 -2.71 7.18 -4.99
CA ALA A 30 -3.91 7.58 -5.71
C ALA A 30 -4.17 6.71 -6.94
N GLU A 31 -3.13 6.45 -7.74
CA GLU A 31 -3.23 5.62 -8.94
C GLU A 31 -3.47 4.14 -8.60
N ALA A 32 -2.81 3.62 -7.56
CA ALA A 32 -3.01 2.26 -7.07
C ALA A 32 -4.44 2.03 -6.58
N LEU A 33 -4.99 2.96 -5.78
CA LEU A 33 -6.38 2.90 -5.31
C LEU A 33 -7.38 3.02 -6.47
N ALA A 34 -7.06 3.78 -7.51
CA ALA A 34 -7.87 3.87 -8.72
C ALA A 34 -7.79 2.59 -9.59
N TRP A 35 -6.66 1.86 -9.51
CA TRP A 35 -6.47 0.59 -10.22
C TRP A 35 -7.29 -0.55 -9.59
N VAL A 36 -7.41 -0.55 -8.27
CA VAL A 36 -8.14 -1.59 -7.53
C VAL A 36 -9.65 -1.41 -7.70
N LYS A 37 -10.31 -2.43 -8.26
CA LYS A 37 -11.78 -2.49 -8.25
C LYS A 37 -12.26 -2.64 -6.80
N HIS A 38 -13.07 -1.69 -6.34
CA HIS A 38 -13.59 -1.64 -4.97
C HIS A 38 -12.52 -1.45 -3.89
N ALA A 39 -11.60 -0.50 -4.09
CA ALA A 39 -10.67 -0.08 -3.04
C ALA A 39 -11.42 0.21 -1.72
N PRO A 40 -10.92 -0.29 -0.57
CA PRO A 40 -11.53 -0.08 0.73
C PRO A 40 -11.78 1.40 1.05
N ARG A 41 -12.93 1.71 1.66
CA ARG A 41 -13.33 3.04 2.13
C ARG A 41 -14.06 2.90 3.47
N GLY A 42 -13.92 3.89 4.35
CA GLY A 42 -14.59 3.90 5.66
C GLY A 42 -14.11 2.83 6.64
N GLY A 43 -13.07 2.06 6.31
CA GLY A 43 -12.43 1.07 7.19
C GLY A 43 -11.14 1.59 7.81
N VAL A 44 -10.31 0.68 8.34
CA VAL A 44 -9.01 1.03 8.93
C VAL A 44 -7.87 0.70 7.96
N ALA A 45 -6.95 1.65 7.78
CA ALA A 45 -5.74 1.46 6.98
C ALA A 45 -4.49 1.42 7.86
N ILE A 46 -3.52 0.60 7.47
CA ILE A 46 -2.16 0.60 8.03
C ILE A 46 -1.20 1.12 6.95
N ASP A 47 -0.42 2.15 7.26
CA ASP A 47 0.61 2.72 6.38
C ASP A 47 2.01 2.47 6.99
N LEU A 48 2.83 1.69 6.30
CA LEU A 48 4.18 1.31 6.74
C LEU A 48 5.25 2.17 6.08
N GLY A 49 6.16 2.72 6.89
CA GLY A 49 7.15 3.67 6.43
C GLY A 49 6.49 5.00 6.06
N ALA A 50 5.58 5.43 6.92
CA ALA A 50 4.62 6.49 6.64
C ALA A 50 5.24 7.90 6.62
N SER A 51 6.42 8.13 7.22
CA SER A 51 7.02 9.47 7.27
C SER A 51 7.38 9.97 5.86
N PRO A 52 7.09 11.23 5.50
CA PRO A 52 6.56 12.32 6.34
C PRO A 52 5.02 12.38 6.44
N GLY A 53 4.27 11.45 5.82
CA GLY A 53 2.82 11.32 6.01
C GLY A 53 1.96 11.56 4.78
N GLY A 54 2.56 11.61 3.58
CA GLY A 54 1.81 11.87 2.36
C GLY A 54 0.72 10.82 2.08
N TRP A 55 1.08 9.53 2.17
CA TRP A 55 0.12 8.43 1.98
C TRP A 55 -0.92 8.42 3.11
N SER A 56 -0.50 8.53 4.36
CA SER A 56 -1.41 8.65 5.51
C SER A 56 -2.44 9.77 5.37
N THR A 57 -2.01 10.96 4.94
CA THR A 57 -2.90 12.12 4.73
C THR A 57 -3.90 11.85 3.63
N LEU A 58 -3.46 11.23 2.53
CA LEU A 58 -4.36 10.85 1.44
C LEU A 58 -5.39 9.80 1.92
N LEU A 59 -4.95 8.80 2.68
CA LEU A 59 -5.83 7.76 3.23
C LEU A 59 -6.86 8.33 4.21
N ALA A 60 -6.45 9.27 5.07
CA ALA A 60 -7.31 9.87 6.09
C ALA A 60 -8.54 10.58 5.49
N SER A 61 -8.50 10.97 4.21
CA SER A 61 -9.65 11.55 3.49
C SER A 61 -10.77 10.56 3.18
N SER A 62 -10.50 9.25 3.23
CA SER A 62 -11.46 8.21 2.79
C SER A 62 -11.56 7.00 3.72
N MET A 63 -10.63 6.86 4.67
CA MET A 63 -10.60 5.81 5.67
C MET A 63 -11.18 6.32 7.00
N HIS A 64 -11.80 5.43 7.76
CA HIS A 64 -12.29 5.75 9.10
C HIS A 64 -11.13 6.05 10.05
N HIS A 65 -10.05 5.28 9.97
CA HIS A 65 -8.84 5.51 10.74
C HIS A 65 -7.58 5.08 9.98
N VAL A 66 -6.47 5.77 10.21
CA VAL A 66 -5.16 5.46 9.62
C VAL A 66 -4.13 5.25 10.70
N ILE A 67 -3.53 4.07 10.73
CA ILE A 67 -2.43 3.71 11.63
C ILE A 67 -1.13 3.83 10.83
N SER A 68 -0.36 4.86 11.11
CA SER A 68 0.90 5.18 10.43
C SER A 68 2.08 4.71 11.27
N ILE A 69 2.99 3.92 10.70
CA ILE A 69 4.14 3.37 11.42
C ILE A 69 5.43 3.82 10.76
N ASP A 70 6.24 4.57 11.51
CA ASP A 70 7.56 5.00 11.08
C ASP A 70 8.38 5.49 12.29
N PRO A 71 9.67 5.15 12.43
CA PRO A 71 10.50 5.73 13.49
C PRO A 71 10.76 7.24 13.33
N ALA A 72 10.66 7.79 12.12
CA ALA A 72 10.85 9.20 11.85
C ALA A 72 9.58 10.02 12.17
N ASP A 73 9.76 11.33 12.32
CA ASP A 73 8.66 12.26 12.56
C ASP A 73 7.75 12.39 11.34
N MET A 74 6.44 12.48 11.60
CA MET A 74 5.47 12.88 10.58
C MET A 74 5.36 14.41 10.53
N ALA A 75 4.91 14.92 9.39
CA ALA A 75 4.62 16.34 9.24
C ALA A 75 3.53 16.79 10.24
N PRO A 76 3.63 17.99 10.83
CA PRO A 76 2.65 18.48 11.80
C PRO A 76 1.21 18.45 11.29
N GLU A 77 1.01 18.70 9.99
CA GLU A 77 -0.32 18.70 9.36
C GLU A 77 -0.93 17.29 9.35
N ALA A 78 -0.11 16.24 9.20
CA ALA A 78 -0.58 14.86 9.27
C ALA A 78 -0.92 14.48 10.73
N LEU A 79 -0.12 14.93 11.70
CA LEU A 79 -0.37 14.69 13.13
C LEU A 79 -1.61 15.43 13.65
N ALA A 80 -2.04 16.50 12.97
CA ALA A 80 -3.26 17.23 13.30
C ALA A 80 -4.55 16.52 12.85
N LEU A 81 -4.45 15.44 12.06
CA LEU A 81 -5.62 14.70 11.58
C LEU A 81 -6.22 13.86 12.72
N PRO A 82 -7.51 14.02 13.05
CA PRO A 82 -8.12 13.35 14.21
C PRO A 82 -8.29 11.85 14.04
N ASN A 83 -8.28 11.36 12.79
CA ASN A 83 -8.41 9.95 12.43
C ASN A 83 -7.07 9.31 12.02
N LEU A 84 -5.96 9.86 12.52
CA LEU A 84 -4.61 9.34 12.27
C LEU A 84 -3.92 9.04 13.60
N THR A 85 -3.33 7.86 13.71
CA THR A 85 -2.44 7.49 14.81
C THR A 85 -1.05 7.21 14.27
N HIS A 86 -0.04 7.95 14.77
CA HIS A 86 1.36 7.68 14.47
C HIS A 86 1.98 6.80 15.55
N ILE A 87 2.42 5.61 15.16
CA ILE A 87 3.26 4.74 15.98
C ILE A 87 4.72 5.03 15.60
N LYS A 88 5.39 5.83 16.44
CA LYS A 88 6.80 6.21 16.24
C LYS A 88 7.75 5.07 16.60
N SER A 89 7.76 4.04 15.77
CA SER A 89 8.51 2.80 15.99
C SER A 89 8.85 2.14 14.66
N ARG A 90 9.79 1.20 14.69
CA ARG A 90 10.00 0.32 13.54
C ARG A 90 8.88 -0.72 13.47
N VAL A 91 8.57 -1.18 12.26
CA VAL A 91 7.51 -2.16 12.00
C VAL A 91 7.70 -3.43 12.84
N GLU A 92 8.94 -3.92 12.95
CA GLU A 92 9.26 -5.16 13.64
C GLU A 92 8.99 -5.10 15.17
N THR A 93 9.00 -3.90 15.74
CA THR A 93 8.81 -3.64 17.18
C THR A 93 7.45 -3.01 17.50
N ALA A 94 6.61 -2.81 16.49
CA ALA A 94 5.33 -2.11 16.61
C ALA A 94 4.11 -3.04 16.74
N LEU A 95 4.28 -4.37 16.64
CA LEU A 95 3.14 -5.29 16.55
C LEU A 95 2.12 -5.14 17.70
N PRO A 96 2.53 -5.07 18.99
CA PRO A 96 1.58 -4.83 20.09
C PRO A 96 0.85 -3.48 20.00
N GLN A 97 1.54 -2.44 19.54
CA GLN A 97 0.97 -1.11 19.37
C GLN A 97 -0.02 -1.08 18.20
N ILE A 98 0.25 -1.85 17.15
CA ILE A 98 -0.67 -2.01 16.00
C ILE A 98 -1.96 -2.67 16.46
N GLU A 99 -1.86 -3.75 17.23
CA GLU A 99 -3.03 -4.43 17.79
C GLU A 99 -3.87 -3.51 18.68
N ALA A 100 -3.22 -2.77 19.59
CA ALA A 100 -3.90 -1.79 20.44
C ALA A 100 -4.56 -0.66 19.61
N ALA A 101 -3.89 -0.15 18.57
CA ALA A 101 -4.42 0.88 17.70
C ALA A 101 -5.61 0.39 16.87
N LEU A 102 -5.59 -0.86 16.40
CA LEU A 102 -6.71 -1.49 15.71
C LEU A 102 -7.92 -1.64 16.63
N ALA A 103 -7.70 -2.08 17.86
CA ALA A 103 -8.76 -2.18 18.87
C ALA A 103 -9.39 -0.81 19.17
N ALA A 104 -8.55 0.22 19.37
CA ALA A 104 -9.00 1.59 19.62
C ALA A 104 -9.79 2.18 18.42
N ALA A 105 -9.42 1.82 17.19
CA ALA A 105 -10.10 2.23 15.97
C ALA A 105 -11.38 1.40 15.66
N GLY A 106 -11.79 0.50 16.56
CA GLY A 106 -12.96 -0.35 16.35
C GLY A 106 -12.81 -1.32 15.17
N ALA A 107 -11.58 -1.68 14.82
CA ALA A 107 -11.26 -2.52 13.66
C ALA A 107 -11.54 -4.00 13.94
N GLY A 108 -12.82 -4.38 14.08
CA GLY A 108 -13.24 -5.76 14.32
C GLY A 108 -12.69 -6.71 13.24
N GLY A 109 -11.70 -7.53 13.61
CA GLY A 109 -11.03 -8.47 12.71
C GLY A 109 -9.81 -7.93 11.94
N GLY A 110 -9.39 -6.68 12.18
CA GLY A 110 -8.16 -6.09 11.61
C GLY A 110 -8.39 -4.93 10.64
N ALA A 111 -7.32 -4.54 9.95
CA ALA A 111 -7.32 -3.51 8.92
C ALA A 111 -7.97 -4.00 7.62
N ASP A 112 -8.54 -3.06 6.87
CA ASP A 112 -9.14 -3.30 5.55
C ASP A 112 -8.13 -3.03 4.43
N LEU A 113 -7.09 -2.24 4.72
CA LEU A 113 -6.05 -1.86 3.79
C LEU A 113 -4.68 -1.83 4.48
N LEU A 114 -3.67 -2.46 3.90
CA LEU A 114 -2.27 -2.32 4.29
C LEU A 114 -1.48 -1.76 3.11
N VAL A 115 -0.75 -0.67 3.34
CA VAL A 115 0.04 0.00 2.29
C VAL A 115 1.49 0.21 2.71
N SER A 116 2.39 0.30 1.72
CA SER A 116 3.76 0.79 1.94
C SER A 116 4.42 1.33 0.66
N ASP A 117 5.08 2.50 0.75
CA ASP A 117 6.01 3.02 -0.28
C ASP A 117 7.49 2.88 0.12
N MET A 118 7.79 2.05 1.13
CA MET A 118 9.15 1.91 1.64
C MET A 118 10.13 1.52 0.53
N ASN A 119 11.32 2.11 0.60
CA ASN A 119 12.41 1.78 -0.31
C ASN A 119 13.04 0.43 0.06
N LYS A 120 12.43 -0.67 -0.37
CA LYS A 120 12.93 -2.03 -0.13
C LYS A 120 12.85 -2.90 -1.38
N HIS A 121 13.83 -3.81 -1.48
CA HIS A 121 13.79 -4.91 -2.44
C HIS A 121 12.59 -5.82 -2.14
N PRO A 122 11.92 -6.43 -3.15
CA PRO A 122 10.76 -7.29 -2.96
C PRO A 122 10.89 -8.32 -1.83
N SER A 123 12.00 -9.08 -1.79
CA SER A 123 12.21 -10.11 -0.76
C SER A 123 12.20 -9.53 0.67
N ALA A 124 12.85 -8.38 0.87
CA ALA A 124 12.87 -7.70 2.17
C ALA A 124 11.52 -7.08 2.53
N MET A 125 10.75 -6.64 1.53
CA MET A 125 9.39 -6.14 1.74
C MET A 125 8.45 -7.27 2.20
N ILE A 126 8.51 -8.45 1.57
CA ILE A 126 7.68 -9.60 1.94
C ILE A 126 7.93 -10.01 3.38
N GLY A 127 9.19 -10.25 3.76
CA GLY A 127 9.52 -10.68 5.12
C GLY A 127 9.13 -9.65 6.18
N MET A 128 9.06 -8.37 5.83
CA MET A 128 8.56 -7.31 6.73
C MET A 128 7.04 -7.30 6.84
N VAL A 129 6.32 -7.56 5.74
CA VAL A 129 4.86 -7.53 5.70
C VAL A 129 4.25 -8.82 6.25
N GLU A 130 4.94 -9.95 6.16
CA GLU A 130 4.44 -11.27 6.56
C GLU A 130 3.88 -11.33 8.00
N PRO A 131 4.57 -10.81 9.04
CA PRO A 131 4.02 -10.77 10.40
C PRO A 131 2.77 -9.90 10.52
N LEU A 132 2.63 -8.87 9.67
CA LEU A 132 1.51 -7.94 9.70
C LEU A 132 0.26 -8.50 9.02
N LEU A 133 0.40 -9.60 8.27
CA LEU A 133 -0.72 -10.23 7.59
C LEU A 133 -1.78 -10.73 8.57
N ALA A 134 -1.41 -11.04 9.82
CA ALA A 134 -2.35 -11.36 10.88
C ALA A 134 -3.33 -10.21 11.18
N TYR A 135 -2.91 -8.96 10.97
CA TYR A 135 -3.70 -7.76 11.21
C TYR A 135 -4.49 -7.28 10.00
N LEU A 136 -4.35 -7.93 8.83
CA LEU A 136 -5.17 -7.64 7.64
C LEU A 136 -6.37 -8.59 7.62
N LYS A 137 -7.59 -8.07 7.44
CA LYS A 137 -8.80 -8.90 7.34
C LYS A 137 -8.77 -9.79 6.09
N PRO A 138 -9.44 -10.96 6.11
CA PRO A 138 -9.88 -11.62 4.88
C PRO A 138 -10.65 -10.63 3.99
N GLY A 139 -10.33 -10.57 2.71
CA GLY A 139 -10.85 -9.55 1.78
C GLY A 139 -10.16 -8.18 1.87
N GLY A 140 -9.28 -7.97 2.85
CA GLY A 140 -8.46 -6.77 2.98
C GLY A 140 -7.44 -6.66 1.84
N HIS A 141 -7.10 -5.42 1.49
CA HIS A 141 -6.22 -5.12 0.36
C HIS A 141 -4.80 -4.85 0.82
N LEU A 142 -3.84 -5.29 0.02
CA LEU A 142 -2.42 -5.05 0.20
C LEU A 142 -1.89 -4.27 -1.00
N LEU A 143 -1.27 -3.12 -0.75
CA LEU A 143 -0.65 -2.25 -1.76
C LEU A 143 0.81 -1.97 -1.41
N LEU A 144 1.75 -2.51 -2.17
CA LEU A 144 3.18 -2.36 -1.88
C LEU A 144 3.91 -1.77 -3.09
N THR A 145 4.65 -0.68 -2.89
CA THR A 145 5.68 -0.29 -3.86
C THR A 145 6.89 -1.20 -3.68
N LEU A 146 7.27 -1.87 -4.76
CA LEU A 146 8.44 -2.74 -4.84
C LEU A 146 9.53 -2.02 -5.62
N LYS A 147 10.73 -1.89 -5.04
CA LYS A 147 11.84 -1.20 -5.70
C LYS A 147 12.95 -2.15 -6.11
N PHE A 148 13.35 -2.06 -7.37
CA PHE A 148 14.30 -2.93 -8.06
C PHE A 148 15.65 -2.23 -8.23
N PHE A 149 16.24 -1.77 -7.13
CA PHE A 149 17.59 -1.20 -7.16
C PHE A 149 18.62 -2.32 -7.37
N SER A 150 19.13 -2.46 -8.58
CA SER A 150 20.28 -3.32 -8.84
C SER A 150 21.53 -2.70 -8.20
N ARG A 151 21.93 -3.16 -7.01
CA ARG A 151 23.32 -3.03 -6.54
C ARG A 151 24.07 -4.36 -6.56
N SER A 152 23.37 -5.49 -6.56
CA SER A 152 23.86 -6.74 -7.15
C SER A 152 23.25 -6.88 -8.54
N ARG A 153 24.01 -7.47 -9.46
CA ARG A 153 23.60 -7.77 -10.83
C ARG A 153 22.61 -8.95 -10.89
N ASP A 154 21.64 -9.02 -10.00
CA ASP A 154 20.50 -9.92 -10.17
C ASP A 154 19.54 -9.31 -11.20
N LYS A 155 19.97 -9.36 -12.46
CA LYS A 155 19.15 -9.11 -13.65
C LYS A 155 18.03 -10.15 -13.81
N ALA A 156 17.92 -11.11 -12.88
CA ALA A 156 17.06 -12.27 -12.92
C ALA A 156 15.73 -12.08 -12.16
N TRP A 157 15.48 -10.93 -11.51
CA TRP A 157 14.14 -10.68 -10.97
C TRP A 157 13.19 -10.30 -12.10
N ASP A 158 12.49 -11.31 -12.60
CA ASP A 158 11.40 -11.15 -13.55
C ASP A 158 10.22 -10.45 -12.85
N PRO A 159 9.67 -9.34 -13.39
CA PRO A 159 8.42 -8.75 -12.92
C PRO A 159 7.26 -9.74 -12.84
N THR A 160 7.31 -10.86 -13.60
CA THR A 160 6.34 -11.95 -13.49
C THR A 160 6.59 -12.86 -12.29
N ASN A 161 7.80 -12.83 -11.70
CA ASN A 161 8.13 -13.51 -10.45
C ASN A 161 7.58 -12.69 -9.27
N CYS A 162 6.27 -12.44 -9.32
CA CYS A 162 5.56 -11.78 -8.26
C CYS A 162 5.94 -12.43 -6.93
N PRO A 163 6.15 -11.66 -5.84
CA PRO A 163 6.10 -12.19 -4.49
C PRO A 163 5.01 -13.25 -4.40
N GLN A 164 5.37 -14.51 -4.14
CA GLN A 164 4.37 -15.53 -3.84
C GLN A 164 3.79 -15.18 -2.48
N LEU A 165 2.77 -14.33 -2.49
CA LEU A 165 1.99 -13.99 -1.32
C LEU A 165 0.95 -15.09 -1.15
N ALA A 166 1.37 -16.19 -0.52
CA ALA A 166 0.47 -17.27 -0.16
C ALA A 166 -0.71 -16.70 0.68
N GLY A 167 -1.92 -17.18 0.41
CA GLY A 167 -3.13 -16.65 1.05
C GLY A 167 -3.64 -15.33 0.46
N PHE A 168 -3.16 -14.92 -0.71
CA PHE A 168 -3.72 -13.81 -1.47
C PHE A 168 -4.28 -14.26 -2.82
N ARG A 169 -5.32 -13.57 -3.27
CA ARG A 169 -5.91 -13.67 -4.61
C ARG A 169 -5.79 -12.34 -5.36
N GLY A 170 -5.99 -12.40 -6.67
CA GLY A 170 -6.00 -11.21 -7.52
C GLY A 170 -4.67 -10.44 -7.52
N VAL A 171 -3.57 -11.14 -7.24
CA VAL A 171 -2.24 -10.55 -7.13
C VAL A 171 -1.81 -10.01 -8.50
N GLN A 172 -1.49 -8.72 -8.55
CA GLN A 172 -1.07 -8.01 -9.75
C GLN A 172 0.15 -7.16 -9.44
N VAL A 173 1.17 -7.23 -10.30
CA VAL A 173 2.32 -6.33 -10.27
C VAL A 173 2.17 -5.38 -11.44
N VAL A 174 1.90 -4.11 -11.15
CA VAL A 174 1.56 -3.11 -12.17
C VAL A 174 2.62 -2.02 -12.21
N TRP A 175 2.80 -1.46 -13.40
CA TRP A 175 3.61 -0.26 -13.59
C TRP A 175 2.69 0.94 -13.69
N LEU A 176 2.57 1.67 -12.60
CA LEU A 176 1.79 2.89 -12.50
C LEU A 176 2.53 4.05 -13.19
N LEU A 177 1.80 5.03 -13.72
CA LEU A 177 2.38 6.25 -14.29
C LEU A 177 3.27 6.99 -13.28
N ALA A 178 2.91 6.98 -12.01
CA ALA A 178 3.70 7.57 -10.94
C ALA A 178 4.93 6.74 -10.53
N ASN A 179 5.08 5.51 -11.04
CA ASN A 179 6.28 4.70 -10.80
C ASN A 179 7.45 5.17 -11.68
N THR A 180 8.65 5.16 -11.11
CA THR A 180 9.91 5.21 -11.86
C THR A 180 10.16 3.91 -12.65
N ALA A 181 11.19 3.89 -13.49
CA ALA A 181 11.59 2.70 -14.23
C ALA A 181 11.96 1.52 -13.33
N HIS A 182 12.43 1.79 -12.11
CA HIS A 182 12.94 0.81 -11.15
C HIS A 182 11.96 0.48 -10.03
N GLU A 183 10.68 0.76 -10.20
CA GLU A 183 9.68 0.36 -9.22
C GLU A 183 8.40 -0.14 -9.89
N ARG A 184 7.68 -0.99 -9.17
CA ARG A 184 6.35 -1.50 -9.53
C ARG A 184 5.48 -1.45 -8.29
N THR A 185 4.18 -1.43 -8.48
CA THR A 185 3.23 -1.54 -7.37
C THR A 185 2.57 -2.91 -7.40
N CYS A 186 2.67 -3.66 -6.31
CA CYS A 186 1.95 -4.90 -6.09
C CYS A 186 0.61 -4.59 -5.45
N VAL A 187 -0.45 -5.18 -6.01
CA VAL A 187 -1.82 -5.13 -5.49
C VAL A 187 -2.26 -6.56 -5.23
N ALA A 188 -2.80 -6.84 -4.05
CA ALA A 188 -3.29 -8.17 -3.70
C ALA A 188 -4.49 -8.08 -2.73
N ILE A 189 -5.32 -9.12 -2.70
CA ILE A 189 -6.46 -9.22 -1.77
C ILE A 189 -6.29 -10.47 -0.92
N LYS A 190 -6.32 -10.32 0.40
CA LYS A 190 -6.22 -11.46 1.33
C LYS A 190 -7.42 -12.40 1.15
N CYS A 191 -7.15 -13.70 1.08
CA CYS A 191 -8.18 -14.74 0.99
C CYS A 191 -9.01 -14.83 2.27
#